data_AF-A0A931TRJ5-F1
#
_entry.id   AF-A0A931TRJ5-F1
#
_cell.length_a   1.000
_cell.length_b   1.000
_cell.length_c   1.000
_cell.angle_alpha   90.00
_cell.angle_beta   90.00
_cell.angle_gamma   90.00
#
_symmetry.space_group_name_H-M   'P 1'
#
loop_
_entity.id
_entity.type
_entity.pdbx_description
1 polymer ?
#
loop_
_entity_poly.entity_id
_entity_poly.type
_entity_poly.pdbx_seq_one_letter_code
_entity_poly.pdbx_strand_id
1 'polypeptide(L)'
;MKGIKKSYLIIGGILLLIFFNGCSSYNSMVTKEEGVTAQWQQVEVAYQARMDKTKNLFKIVQSAANFEKKTLKDVIDARSNATKIQINVDDLTEENLAKFQEAQEQFGRSLGRLMAVAESYPDLKAVKGFQDFQAQYEGMENRIATERVRFNEMGRDYNTYIRRFPKNIWAMVFSFKAKPYFQSDKGAENAPDIEVLE
;
A
#
# COMPACT_ATOMS: atom_id res chain seq x y z
N MET A 1 57.15 24.64 -6.14
CA MET A 1 55.97 24.84 -7.02
C MET A 1 55.43 23.56 -7.69
N LYS A 2 56.23 22.54 -8.04
CA LYS A 2 55.73 21.29 -8.69
C LYS A 2 54.79 20.45 -7.80
N GLY A 3 55.02 20.40 -6.48
CA GLY A 3 54.15 19.68 -5.53
C GLY A 3 52.75 20.26 -5.39
N ILE A 4 52.65 21.60 -5.34
CA ILE A 4 51.38 22.33 -5.24
C ILE A 4 50.49 22.07 -6.48
N LYS A 5 51.06 22.08 -7.69
CA LYS A 5 50.33 21.75 -8.93
C LYS A 5 49.84 20.29 -8.96
N LYS A 6 50.59 19.35 -8.38
CA LYS A 6 50.15 17.94 -8.23
C LYS A 6 49.00 17.81 -7.22
N SER A 7 49.04 18.53 -6.11
CA SER A 7 47.94 18.53 -5.12
C SER A 7 46.63 19.06 -5.71
N TYR A 8 46.65 20.11 -6.54
CA TYR A 8 45.44 20.60 -7.22
C TYR A 8 44.88 19.60 -8.23
N LEU A 9 45.72 18.86 -8.95
CA LEU A 9 45.28 17.80 -9.86
C LEU A 9 44.61 16.63 -9.11
N ILE A 10 45.16 16.25 -7.95
CA ILE A 10 44.56 15.21 -7.09
C ILE A 10 43.21 15.68 -6.54
N ILE A 11 43.12 16.90 -6.03
CA ILE A 11 41.88 17.48 -5.52
C ILE A 11 40.83 17.60 -6.64
N GLY A 12 41.22 18.07 -7.83
CA GLY A 12 40.33 18.15 -8.99
C GLY A 12 39.82 16.78 -9.45
N GLY A 13 40.67 15.77 -9.45
CA GLY A 13 40.28 14.39 -9.75
C GLY A 13 39.29 13.80 -8.73
N ILE A 14 39.51 14.06 -7.44
CA ILE A 14 38.59 13.64 -6.36
C ILE A 14 37.23 14.34 -6.49
N LEU A 15 37.21 15.65 -6.77
CA LEU A 15 35.97 16.40 -6.96
C LEU A 15 35.18 15.91 -8.17
N LEU A 16 35.85 15.59 -9.27
CA LEU A 16 35.21 14.98 -10.45
C LEU A 16 34.60 13.62 -10.11
N LEU A 17 35.33 12.75 -9.40
CA LEU A 17 34.80 11.44 -8.97
C LEU A 17 33.57 11.60 -8.07
N ILE A 18 33.60 12.54 -7.11
CA ILE A 18 32.47 12.85 -6.23
C ILE A 18 31.28 13.34 -7.05
N PHE A 19 31.49 14.24 -8.01
CA PHE A 19 30.43 14.79 -8.85
C PHE A 19 29.76 13.71 -9.72
N PHE A 20 30.54 12.90 -10.44
CA PHE A 20 30.01 11.81 -11.26
C PHE A 20 29.28 10.75 -10.41
N ASN A 21 29.81 10.41 -9.22
CA ASN A 21 29.17 9.49 -8.30
C ASN A 21 27.85 10.05 -7.74
N GLY A 22 27.80 11.35 -7.44
CA GLY A 22 26.61 12.06 -6.98
C GLY A 22 25.49 12.07 -8.02
N CYS A 23 25.79 12.44 -9.28
CA CYS A 23 24.79 12.44 -10.35
C CYS A 23 24.21 11.03 -10.62
N SER A 24 25.07 10.01 -10.67
CA SER A 24 24.62 8.62 -10.85
C SER A 24 23.77 8.13 -9.68
N SER A 25 24.18 8.47 -8.45
CA SER A 25 23.42 8.12 -7.25
C SER A 25 22.06 8.81 -7.23
N TYR A 26 22.00 10.10 -7.53
CA TYR A 26 20.76 10.89 -7.59
C TYR A 26 19.76 10.30 -8.57
N ASN A 27 20.16 10.07 -9.84
CA ASN A 27 19.26 9.52 -10.85
C ASN A 27 18.69 8.16 -10.42
N SER A 28 19.52 7.32 -9.82
CA SER A 28 19.09 6.02 -9.31
C SER A 28 18.13 6.13 -8.11
N MET A 29 18.29 7.14 -7.24
CA MET A 29 17.34 7.40 -6.15
C MET A 29 15.99 7.83 -6.71
N VAL A 30 15.98 8.77 -7.66
CA VAL A 30 14.76 9.23 -8.35
C VAL A 30 14.05 8.04 -9.01
N THR A 31 14.76 7.21 -9.77
CA THR A 31 14.15 6.04 -10.42
C THR A 31 13.51 5.08 -9.42
N LYS A 32 14.15 4.84 -8.28
CA LYS A 32 13.62 3.95 -7.25
C LYS A 32 12.45 4.57 -6.49
N GLU A 33 12.51 5.87 -6.20
CA GLU A 33 11.41 6.60 -5.57
C GLU A 33 10.17 6.61 -6.47
N GLU A 34 10.33 6.91 -7.77
CA GLU A 34 9.26 6.81 -8.76
C GLU A 34 8.66 5.40 -8.83
N GLY A 35 9.49 4.37 -8.70
CA GLY A 35 9.02 2.98 -8.61
C GLY A 35 8.12 2.72 -7.39
N VAL A 36 8.47 3.28 -6.23
CA VAL A 36 7.66 3.17 -5.02
C VAL A 36 6.35 3.95 -5.16
N THR A 37 6.43 5.16 -5.73
CA THR A 37 5.27 6.01 -6.03
C THR A 37 4.29 5.33 -6.99
N ALA A 38 4.79 4.75 -8.09
CA ALA A 38 3.97 4.01 -9.03
C ALA A 38 3.30 2.79 -8.38
N GLN A 39 4.01 2.10 -7.47
CA GLN A 39 3.44 0.97 -6.74
C GLN A 39 2.41 1.42 -5.71
N TRP A 40 2.56 2.60 -5.08
CA TRP A 40 1.52 3.19 -4.23
C TRP A 40 0.21 3.39 -5.01
N GLN A 41 0.30 3.93 -6.22
CA GLN A 41 -0.88 4.12 -7.08
C GLN A 41 -1.58 2.79 -7.39
N GLN A 42 -0.85 1.68 -7.53
CA GLN A 42 -1.47 0.36 -7.70
C GLN A 42 -2.25 -0.08 -6.46
N VAL A 43 -1.73 0.23 -5.26
CA VAL A 43 -2.43 -0.01 -3.99
C VAL A 43 -3.72 0.80 -3.93
N GLU A 44 -3.67 2.09 -4.28
CA GLU A 44 -4.84 2.96 -4.33
C GLU A 44 -5.90 2.44 -5.30
N VAL A 45 -5.49 2.03 -6.51
CA VAL A 45 -6.38 1.43 -7.51
C VAL A 45 -7.06 0.17 -6.97
N ALA A 46 -6.33 -0.70 -6.26
CA ALA A 46 -6.90 -1.91 -5.66
C ALA A 46 -7.96 -1.58 -4.60
N TYR A 47 -7.68 -0.62 -3.70
CA TYR A 47 -8.65 -0.16 -2.70
C TYR A 47 -9.86 0.54 -3.33
N GLN A 48 -9.64 1.38 -4.34
CA GLN A 48 -10.70 2.08 -5.06
C GLN A 48 -11.65 1.11 -5.76
N ALA A 49 -11.13 0.05 -6.38
CA ALA A 49 -11.94 -1.01 -6.98
C ALA A 49 -12.90 -1.65 -5.96
N ARG A 50 -12.43 -1.93 -4.74
CA ARG A 50 -13.27 -2.43 -3.65
C ARG A 50 -14.37 -1.44 -3.26
N MET A 51 -14.05 -0.15 -3.18
CA MET A 51 -15.03 0.90 -2.88
C MET A 51 -16.12 1.00 -3.94
N ASP A 52 -15.75 0.91 -5.21
CA ASP A 52 -16.66 1.06 -6.34
C ASP A 52 -17.57 -0.15 -6.51
N LYS A 53 -17.03 -1.37 -6.36
CA LYS A 53 -17.84 -2.60 -6.37
C LYS A 53 -18.83 -2.63 -5.21
N THR A 54 -18.45 -2.11 -4.04
CA THR A 54 -19.34 -2.05 -2.87
C THR A 54 -20.53 -1.12 -3.08
N LYS A 55 -20.41 -0.05 -3.88
CA LYS A 55 -21.56 0.82 -4.21
C LYS A 55 -22.68 0.04 -4.88
N ASN A 56 -22.33 -0.93 -5.74
CA ASN A 56 -23.31 -1.78 -6.42
C ASN A 56 -23.92 -2.81 -5.46
N LEU A 57 -23.10 -3.40 -4.58
CA LEU A 57 -23.58 -4.30 -3.52
C LEU A 57 -24.65 -3.65 -2.66
N PHE A 58 -24.45 -2.39 -2.25
CA PHE A 58 -25.40 -1.66 -1.42
C PHE A 58 -26.80 -1.61 -2.02
N LYS A 59 -26.92 -1.36 -3.33
CA LYS A 59 -28.21 -1.33 -4.05
C LYS A 59 -28.90 -2.69 -4.03
N ILE A 60 -28.11 -3.77 -4.19
CA ILE A 60 -28.60 -5.14 -4.17
C ILE A 60 -29.12 -5.51 -2.76
N VAL A 61 -28.34 -5.21 -1.72
CA VAL A 61 -28.71 -5.50 -0.33
C VAL A 61 -29.93 -4.67 0.10
N GLN A 62 -30.05 -3.41 -0.34
CA GLN A 62 -31.24 -2.59 -0.06
C GLN A 62 -32.53 -3.15 -0.66
N SER A 63 -32.46 -3.83 -1.81
CA SER A 63 -33.64 -4.44 -2.42
C SER A 63 -34.15 -5.69 -1.67
N ALA A 64 -33.34 -6.27 -0.78
CA ALA A 64 -33.77 -7.37 0.07
C ALA A 64 -34.58 -6.81 1.25
N ALA A 65 -35.91 -6.98 1.19
CA ALA A 65 -36.90 -6.31 2.05
C ALA A 65 -36.72 -6.50 3.58
N ASN A 66 -35.88 -7.44 4.02
CA ASN A 66 -35.69 -7.80 5.43
C ASN A 66 -34.23 -7.78 5.92
N PHE A 67 -33.29 -7.25 5.13
CA PHE A 67 -31.88 -7.24 5.55
C PHE A 67 -31.62 -6.32 6.75
N GLU A 68 -30.71 -6.72 7.64
CA GLU A 68 -30.39 -5.95 8.85
C GLU A 68 -29.86 -4.55 8.55
N LYS A 69 -30.67 -3.53 8.86
CA LYS A 69 -30.31 -2.11 8.66
C LYS A 69 -29.03 -1.71 9.39
N LYS A 70 -28.80 -2.27 10.58
CA LYS A 70 -27.60 -1.99 11.39
C LYS A 70 -26.34 -2.45 10.65
N THR A 71 -26.32 -3.70 10.18
CA THR A 71 -25.17 -4.27 9.45
C THR A 71 -24.90 -3.50 8.16
N LEU A 72 -25.94 -3.12 7.42
CA LEU A 72 -25.77 -2.29 6.23
C LEU A 72 -25.22 -0.89 6.56
N LYS A 73 -25.71 -0.27 7.64
CA LYS A 73 -25.22 1.03 8.10
C LYS A 73 -23.74 0.96 8.51
N ASP A 74 -23.33 -0.07 9.23
CA ASP A 74 -21.93 -0.26 9.65
C ASP A 74 -20.97 -0.35 8.45
N VAL A 75 -21.41 -0.95 7.34
CA VAL A 75 -20.63 -1.01 6.09
C VAL A 75 -20.54 0.37 5.43
N ILE A 76 -21.66 1.11 5.36
CA ILE A 76 -21.68 2.47 4.80
C ILE A 76 -20.75 3.40 5.59
N ASP A 77 -20.86 3.36 6.91
CA ASP A 77 -20.09 4.22 7.81
C ASP A 77 -18.59 3.87 7.71
N ALA A 78 -18.24 2.57 7.67
CA ALA A 78 -16.86 2.14 7.47
C ALA A 78 -16.31 2.53 6.08
N ARG A 79 -17.12 2.39 5.02
CA ARG A 79 -16.75 2.85 3.66
C ARG A 79 -16.50 4.35 3.63
N SER A 80 -17.38 5.12 4.26
CA SER A 80 -17.28 6.58 4.37
C SER A 80 -15.99 6.97 5.09
N ASN A 81 -15.66 6.30 6.20
CA ASN A 81 -14.39 6.51 6.91
C ASN A 81 -13.18 6.19 6.03
N ALA A 82 -13.17 5.02 5.38
CA ALA A 82 -12.07 4.62 4.49
C ALA A 82 -11.87 5.57 3.29
N THR A 83 -12.95 6.16 2.77
CA THR A 83 -12.88 7.10 1.62
C THR A 83 -12.37 8.49 2.04
N LYS A 84 -12.56 8.88 3.31
CA LYS A 84 -12.09 10.18 3.83
C LYS A 84 -10.58 10.23 4.03
N ILE A 85 -9.95 9.09 4.25
CA ILE A 85 -8.49 8.99 4.43
C ILE A 85 -7.87 8.83 3.05
N GLN A 86 -7.46 9.95 2.46
CA GLN A 86 -6.67 9.99 1.23
C GLN A 86 -5.25 10.41 1.60
N ILE A 87 -4.27 9.68 1.07
CA ILE A 87 -2.85 9.98 1.30
C ILE A 87 -2.27 10.41 -0.04
N ASN A 88 -1.74 11.63 -0.10
CA ASN A 88 -0.88 12.02 -1.20
C ASN A 88 0.48 11.33 -1.05
N VAL A 89 1.13 11.05 -2.18
CA VAL A 89 2.47 10.41 -2.20
C VAL A 89 3.49 11.19 -1.36
N ASP A 90 3.38 12.53 -1.34
CA ASP A 90 4.26 13.41 -0.56
C ASP A 90 4.00 13.34 0.96
N ASP A 91 2.79 12.92 1.35
CA ASP A 91 2.33 12.81 2.74
C ASP A 91 2.43 11.37 3.26
N LEU A 92 3.15 10.49 2.55
CA LEU A 92 3.24 9.07 2.85
C LEU A 92 4.20 8.82 4.02
N THR A 93 3.74 9.18 5.21
CA THR A 93 4.39 8.96 6.51
C THR A 93 3.89 7.67 7.14
N GLU A 94 4.63 7.14 8.12
CA GLU A 94 4.23 5.95 8.86
C GLU A 94 2.88 6.14 9.58
N GLU A 95 2.66 7.31 10.17
CA GLU A 95 1.41 7.65 10.85
C GLU A 95 0.23 7.69 9.86
N ASN A 96 0.40 8.36 8.72
CA ASN A 96 -0.66 8.46 7.73
C ASN A 96 -0.97 7.08 7.12
N LEU A 97 0.06 6.31 6.77
CA LEU A 97 -0.11 4.96 6.23
C LEU A 97 -0.83 4.04 7.23
N ALA A 98 -0.50 4.13 8.53
CA ALA A 98 -1.17 3.37 9.57
C ALA A 98 -2.66 3.74 9.69
N LYS A 99 -3.00 5.03 9.68
CA LYS A 99 -4.41 5.50 9.69
C LYS A 99 -5.19 5.00 8.48
N PHE A 100 -4.57 5.06 7.30
CA PHE A 100 -5.18 4.53 6.08
C PHE A 100 -5.39 3.03 6.17
N GLN A 101 -4.37 2.27 6.58
CA GLN A 101 -4.47 0.83 6.76
C GLN A 101 -5.60 0.47 7.74
N GLU A 102 -5.66 1.12 8.91
CA GLU A 102 -6.69 0.85 9.91
C GLU A 102 -8.12 1.07 9.37
N ALA A 103 -8.35 2.19 8.67
CA ALA A 103 -9.66 2.46 8.09
C ALA A 103 -10.02 1.46 6.98
N GLN A 104 -9.05 1.08 6.15
CA GLN A 104 -9.25 0.07 5.11
C GLN A 104 -9.53 -1.33 5.70
N GLU A 105 -8.86 -1.70 6.78
CA GLU A 105 -9.13 -2.96 7.49
C GLU A 105 -10.50 -2.95 8.16
N GLN A 106 -10.89 -1.82 8.79
CA GLN A 106 -12.23 -1.69 9.39
C GLN A 106 -13.32 -1.89 8.34
N PHE A 107 -13.13 -1.33 7.14
CA PHE A 107 -14.05 -1.55 6.03
C PHE A 107 -14.07 -3.00 5.55
N GLY A 108 -12.92 -3.64 5.40
CA GLY A 108 -12.83 -5.06 5.07
C GLY A 108 -13.55 -5.94 6.10
N ARG A 109 -13.34 -5.70 7.41
CA ARG A 109 -14.05 -6.40 8.49
C ARG A 109 -15.57 -6.20 8.42
N SER A 110 -16.03 -4.99 8.12
CA SER A 110 -17.47 -4.73 7.96
C SER A 110 -18.07 -5.46 6.76
N LEU A 111 -17.34 -5.53 5.63
CA LEU A 111 -17.76 -6.33 4.46
C LEU A 111 -17.79 -7.83 4.77
N GLY A 112 -16.78 -8.35 5.48
CA GLY A 112 -16.78 -9.74 5.94
C GLY A 112 -18.00 -10.08 6.81
N ARG A 113 -18.35 -9.20 7.77
CA ARG A 113 -19.58 -9.36 8.57
C ARG A 113 -20.85 -9.30 7.72
N LEU A 114 -20.92 -8.40 6.74
CA LEU A 114 -22.07 -8.30 5.83
C LEU A 114 -22.28 -9.61 5.07
N MET A 115 -21.21 -10.21 4.53
CA MET A 115 -21.29 -11.50 3.84
C MET A 115 -21.72 -12.62 4.79
N ALA A 116 -21.15 -12.68 6.00
CA ALA A 116 -21.53 -13.69 6.98
C ALA A 116 -23.01 -13.58 7.40
N VAL A 117 -23.53 -12.36 7.58
CA VAL A 117 -24.95 -12.14 7.87
C VAL A 117 -25.81 -12.52 6.66
N ALA A 118 -25.38 -12.18 5.44
CA ALA A 118 -26.10 -12.52 4.22
C ALA A 118 -26.28 -14.03 3.99
N GLU A 119 -25.41 -14.87 4.59
CA GLU A 119 -25.59 -16.34 4.55
C GLU A 119 -26.93 -16.80 5.15
N SER A 120 -27.49 -16.03 6.08
CA SER A 120 -28.79 -16.28 6.71
C SER A 120 -29.99 -15.75 5.91
N TYR A 121 -29.76 -15.13 4.75
CA TYR A 121 -30.80 -14.53 3.89
C TYR A 121 -30.82 -15.19 2.50
N PRO A 122 -31.54 -16.32 2.32
CA PRO A 122 -31.58 -17.06 1.06
C PRO A 122 -31.97 -16.21 -0.16
N ASP A 123 -32.92 -15.30 0.02
CA ASP A 123 -33.40 -14.40 -1.04
C ASP A 123 -32.27 -13.50 -1.57
N LEU A 124 -31.39 -13.01 -0.69
CA LEU A 124 -30.25 -12.18 -1.06
C LEU A 124 -29.15 -13.03 -1.73
N LYS A 125 -28.88 -14.23 -1.19
CA LYS A 125 -27.90 -15.17 -1.77
C LYS A 125 -28.27 -15.62 -3.17
N ALA A 126 -29.56 -15.72 -3.48
CA ALA A 126 -30.06 -16.11 -4.79
C ALA A 126 -29.92 -14.98 -5.83
N VAL A 127 -29.69 -13.73 -5.40
CA VAL A 127 -29.48 -12.63 -6.33
C VAL A 127 -28.13 -12.80 -7.01
N LYS A 128 -28.14 -13.02 -8.33
CA LYS A 128 -26.94 -13.17 -9.14
C LYS A 128 -25.89 -12.07 -8.89
N GLY A 129 -26.32 -10.81 -8.80
CA GLY A 129 -25.41 -9.70 -8.51
C GLY A 129 -24.72 -9.78 -7.14
N PHE A 130 -25.35 -10.41 -6.14
CA PHE A 130 -24.73 -10.66 -4.84
C PHE A 130 -23.71 -11.80 -4.93
N GLN A 131 -24.04 -12.89 -5.62
CA GLN A 131 -23.12 -14.01 -5.88
C GLN A 131 -21.88 -13.55 -6.64
N ASP A 132 -22.06 -12.73 -7.68
CA ASP A 132 -20.98 -12.14 -8.47
C ASP A 132 -20.08 -11.25 -7.60
N PHE A 133 -20.65 -10.52 -6.64
CA PHE A 133 -19.88 -9.72 -5.69
C PHE A 133 -19.09 -10.60 -4.73
N GLN A 134 -19.71 -11.63 -4.16
CA GLN A 134 -19.04 -12.55 -3.23
C GLN A 134 -17.84 -13.24 -3.89
N ALA A 135 -17.98 -13.68 -5.15
CA ALA A 135 -16.89 -14.25 -5.92
C ALA A 135 -15.77 -13.24 -6.23
N GLN A 136 -16.13 -11.97 -6.48
CA GLN A 136 -15.13 -10.91 -6.72
C GLN A 136 -14.45 -10.44 -5.43
N TYR A 137 -15.12 -10.54 -4.29
CA TYR A 137 -14.64 -9.98 -3.02
C TYR A 137 -13.31 -10.58 -2.59
N GLU A 138 -13.20 -11.91 -2.58
CA GLU A 138 -11.95 -12.60 -2.26
C GLU A 138 -10.82 -12.19 -3.21
N GLY A 139 -11.11 -12.10 -4.50
CA GLY A 139 -10.15 -11.62 -5.50
C GLY A 139 -9.68 -10.19 -5.26
N MET A 140 -10.55 -9.31 -4.76
CA MET A 140 -10.20 -7.93 -4.40
C MET A 140 -9.30 -7.89 -3.15
N GLU A 141 -9.62 -8.64 -2.10
CA GLU A 141 -8.80 -8.71 -0.89
C GLU A 141 -7.41 -9.31 -1.18
N ASN A 142 -7.34 -10.37 -1.99
CA ASN A 142 -6.08 -10.97 -2.43
C ASN A 142 -5.23 -9.99 -3.25
N ARG A 143 -5.87 -9.21 -4.15
CA ARG A 143 -5.17 -8.16 -4.89
C ARG A 143 -4.62 -7.09 -3.95
N ILE A 144 -5.42 -6.60 -3.00
CA ILE A 144 -4.98 -5.62 -2.00
C ILE A 144 -3.77 -6.14 -1.22
N ALA A 145 -3.84 -7.38 -0.72
CA ALA A 145 -2.72 -8.00 -0.01
C ALA A 145 -1.45 -8.07 -0.87
N THR A 146 -1.60 -8.50 -2.13
CA THR A 146 -0.49 -8.58 -3.09
C THR A 146 0.15 -7.21 -3.36
N GLU A 147 -0.65 -6.18 -3.61
CA GLU A 147 -0.12 -4.84 -3.88
C GLU A 147 0.55 -4.21 -2.65
N ARG A 148 0.07 -4.51 -1.42
CA ARG A 148 0.74 -4.11 -0.16
C ARG A 148 2.11 -4.77 -0.03
N VAL A 149 2.22 -6.07 -0.32
CA VAL A 149 3.50 -6.80 -0.30
C VAL A 149 4.47 -6.20 -1.30
N ARG A 150 4.03 -5.99 -2.55
CA ARG A 150 4.87 -5.36 -3.59
C ARG A 150 5.31 -3.95 -3.23
N PHE A 151 4.42 -3.15 -2.63
CA PHE A 151 4.77 -1.83 -2.12
C PHE A 151 5.88 -1.91 -1.07
N ASN A 152 5.78 -2.84 -0.13
CA ASN A 152 6.81 -3.06 0.89
C ASN A 152 8.14 -3.52 0.28
N GLU A 153 8.11 -4.39 -0.74
CA GLU A 153 9.32 -4.84 -1.45
C GLU A 153 10.03 -3.70 -2.17
N MET A 154 9.27 -2.87 -2.91
CA MET A 154 9.80 -1.68 -3.59
C MET A 154 10.33 -0.66 -2.57
N GLY A 155 9.59 -0.42 -1.50
CA GLY A 155 10.02 0.41 -0.38
C GLY A 155 11.30 -0.11 0.27
N ARG A 156 11.46 -1.43 0.41
CA ARG A 156 12.67 -2.06 0.97
C ARG A 156 13.88 -1.85 0.07
N ASP A 157 13.74 -2.07 -1.24
CA ASP A 157 14.81 -1.82 -2.20
C ASP A 157 15.24 -0.34 -2.19
N TYR A 158 14.28 0.58 -2.27
CA TYR A 158 14.55 2.02 -2.19
C TYR A 158 15.18 2.44 -0.85
N ASN A 159 14.60 2.04 0.29
CA ASN A 159 15.12 2.39 1.61
C ASN A 159 16.52 1.82 1.84
N THR A 160 16.78 0.59 1.37
CA THR A 160 18.12 -0.01 1.43
C THR A 160 19.11 0.78 0.59
N TYR A 161 18.70 1.21 -0.61
CA TYR A 161 19.54 2.00 -1.51
C TYR A 161 19.96 3.33 -0.90
N ILE A 162 19.03 4.09 -0.33
CA ILE A 162 19.31 5.41 0.27
C ILE A 162 20.05 5.31 1.61
N ARG A 163 19.99 4.18 2.31
CA ARG A 163 20.64 4.00 3.63
C ARG A 163 22.05 3.42 3.54
N ARG A 164 22.47 2.88 2.39
CA ARG A 164 23.82 2.32 2.21
C ARG A 164 24.87 3.41 2.01
N PHE A 165 26.05 3.24 2.62
CA PHE A 165 27.21 4.10 2.36
C PHE A 165 27.78 3.83 0.95
N PRO A 166 28.21 4.85 0.18
CA PRO A 166 28.22 6.30 0.49
C PRO A 166 26.91 7.04 0.14
N LYS A 167 25.90 6.33 -0.36
CA LYS A 167 24.65 6.91 -0.90
C LYS A 167 23.83 7.64 0.16
N ASN A 168 23.90 7.23 1.42
CA ASN A 168 23.27 7.92 2.54
C ASN A 168 23.65 9.40 2.69
N ILE A 169 24.88 9.76 2.31
CA ILE A 169 25.32 11.17 2.30
C ILE A 169 24.54 11.94 1.24
N TRP A 170 24.49 11.41 0.02
CA TRP A 170 23.74 12.01 -1.09
C TRP A 170 22.24 12.07 -0.80
N ALA A 171 21.67 11.01 -0.20
CA ALA A 171 20.28 10.99 0.20
C ALA A 171 19.95 12.12 1.19
N MET A 172 20.84 12.37 2.17
CA MET A 172 20.69 13.47 3.12
C MET A 172 20.82 14.84 2.43
N VAL A 173 21.81 15.02 1.55
CA VAL A 173 22.03 16.27 0.81
C VAL A 173 20.85 16.63 -0.08
N PHE A 174 20.28 15.64 -0.77
CA PHE A 174 19.15 15.82 -1.69
C PHE A 174 17.78 15.55 -1.05
N SER A 175 17.73 15.35 0.27
CA SER A 175 16.49 15.15 1.05
C SER A 175 15.63 13.94 0.65
N PHE A 176 16.24 12.86 0.13
CA PHE A 176 15.54 11.59 -0.08
C PHE A 176 15.20 10.94 1.26
N LYS A 177 13.91 10.76 1.52
CA LYS A 177 13.39 10.18 2.78
C LYS A 177 13.00 8.73 2.58
N ALA A 178 13.14 7.93 3.64
CA ALA A 178 12.66 6.56 3.65
C ALA A 178 11.12 6.51 3.52
N LYS A 179 10.61 5.51 2.80
CA LYS A 179 9.17 5.26 2.68
C LYS A 179 8.73 4.27 3.76
N PRO A 180 7.54 4.44 4.36
CA PRO A 180 7.00 3.52 5.36
C PRO A 180 6.60 2.18 4.73
N TYR A 181 6.24 1.22 5.60
CA TYR A 181 5.76 -0.10 5.20
C TYR A 181 4.34 -0.33 5.71
N PHE A 182 3.55 -1.06 4.94
CA PHE A 182 2.35 -1.70 5.45
C PHE A 182 2.74 -2.71 6.53
N GLN A 183 2.02 -2.69 7.64
CA GLN A 183 2.19 -3.68 8.70
C GLN A 183 1.40 -4.95 8.35
N SER A 184 1.81 -6.08 8.91
CA SER A 184 1.02 -7.31 8.87
C SER A 184 -0.33 -7.09 9.54
N ASP A 185 -1.36 -7.75 9.02
CA ASP A 185 -2.67 -7.70 9.66
C ASP A 185 -2.59 -8.29 11.07
N LYS A 186 -3.26 -7.67 12.04
CA LYS A 186 -3.26 -8.15 13.43
C LYS A 186 -3.78 -9.60 13.48
N GLY A 187 -3.02 -10.52 14.06
CA GLY A 187 -3.37 -11.95 14.09
C GLY A 187 -2.81 -12.80 12.93
N ALA A 188 -2.13 -12.20 11.95
CA ALA A 188 -1.34 -12.96 10.96
C ALA A 188 -0.20 -13.78 11.62
N GLU A 189 0.21 -13.37 12.83
CA GLU A 189 1.11 -14.11 13.72
C GLU A 189 0.51 -15.42 14.27
N ASN A 190 -0.79 -15.65 14.10
CA ASN A 190 -1.48 -16.88 14.49
C ASN A 190 -1.93 -17.72 13.29
N ALA A 191 -1.36 -17.49 12.10
CA ALA A 191 -1.63 -18.36 10.95
C ALA A 191 -1.18 -19.79 11.29
N PRO A 192 -2.05 -20.81 11.15
CA PRO A 192 -1.66 -22.19 11.44
C PRO A 192 -0.50 -22.59 10.54
N ASP A 193 0.55 -23.18 11.12
CA ASP A 193 1.65 -23.76 10.37
C ASP A 193 1.07 -24.78 9.38
N ILE A 194 1.29 -24.54 8.08
CA ILE A 194 0.98 -25.54 7.07
C ILE A 194 2.09 -26.60 7.21
N GLU A 195 1.80 -27.68 7.93
CA GLU A 195 2.59 -28.90 7.84
C GLU A 195 2.55 -29.35 6.37
N VAL A 196 3.64 -29.07 5.65
CA VAL A 196 3.86 -29.64 4.34
C VAL A 196 4.10 -31.13 4.59
N LEU A 197 3.10 -31.96 4.27
CA LEU A 197 3.28 -33.40 4.26
C LEU A 197 4.29 -33.71 3.14
N GLU A 198 5.53 -34.04 3.53
CA GLU A 198 6.54 -34.68 2.65
C GLU A 198 6.16 -36.13 2.34
#